data_AF-A0A8P4GI67-F1
#
_entry.id   AF-A0A8P4GI67-F1
#
_cell.length_a   1.000
_cell.length_b   1.000
_cell.length_c   1.000
_cell.angle_alpha   90.00
_cell.angle_beta   90.00
_cell.angle_gamma   90.00
#
_symmetry.space_group_name_H-M   'P 1'
#
loop_
_entity.id
_entity.type
_entity.pdbx_description
1 polymer ?
#
loop_
_entity_poly.entity_id
_entity_poly.type
_entity_poly.pdbx_seq_one_letter_code
_entity_poly.pdbx_strand_id
1 'polypeptide(L)'
;MSGDSLMSGSLVVADYVVFALMLVVSAAVGFYYAWVSRSQESSTDFLIAGRRLTALPVSLSLTASFMSSITVLSNPAEVYCYGAIFVYFGLAYILAMVVISEVFLPVFYRLALISTYEYLELRFNRATRLLGTVLFIVQTILYTGIVIYGPALALSQVTDLDLWSGIISTGIVCTLYCTLVSKEIQDYNIYIYIFTELETMFLLCFTSFDINPQRRHTFWTTVIGGTFGYITVYGTNQSQVQRYVSCKSITHARVALYINLLGLFSFLLGSVFAGMCLYSVYKNCDPWTAGLVSAPDQLMPYMVIDMLTDYPGLPGLFFASVYSGSLSTVSSSINALAAVTLEDFIKPYTNMSEKHLFWMSKGLSFFYGVLCITMGRLASVMGGMMQAGVIVSGVIGGPLLGLFTLGILCPLANSKGALSGLVSGLAASLCVSLEALMYPSPPTMTRPLSLTTEGCNFTTTHSLNWTTTALPTESSSITTAPLQNSDNKYKKKKKKKKTTLGMAMTIGRSTDDPKLRDFYGFHIIFNA
;
A
#
# COMPACT_ATOMS: atom_id res chain seq x y z
N MET A 1 -22.88 -9.12 -30.91
CA MET A 1 -23.03 -7.86 -30.16
C MET A 1 -22.15 -6.85 -30.86
N SER A 2 -22.78 -5.77 -31.32
CA SER A 2 -22.20 -4.66 -32.08
C SER A 2 -21.00 -4.06 -31.37
N GLY A 3 -19.97 -3.70 -32.14
CA GLY A 3 -18.77 -3.05 -31.64
C GLY A 3 -19.08 -1.65 -31.16
N ASP A 4 -19.15 -1.48 -29.85
CA ASP A 4 -19.08 -0.17 -29.21
C ASP A 4 -17.60 0.24 -29.17
N SER A 5 -17.31 1.32 -29.89
CA SER A 5 -16.03 2.01 -29.85
C SER A 5 -15.75 2.49 -28.43
N LEU A 6 -14.57 2.15 -27.89
CA LEU A 6 -14.04 2.68 -26.62
C LEU A 6 -13.87 4.21 -26.76
N MET A 7 -14.90 4.97 -26.42
CA MET A 7 -14.86 6.43 -26.40
C MET A 7 -14.19 6.87 -25.10
N SER A 8 -13.08 7.60 -25.20
CA SER A 8 -12.45 8.23 -24.03
C SER A 8 -13.43 9.26 -23.46
N GLY A 9 -14.16 8.87 -22.41
CA GLY A 9 -15.06 9.77 -21.69
C GLY A 9 -14.28 10.87 -20.96
N SER A 10 -14.87 12.06 -20.88
CA SER A 10 -14.35 13.18 -20.09
C SER A 10 -15.34 13.55 -18.99
N LEU A 11 -14.87 14.07 -17.85
CA LEU A 11 -15.77 14.53 -16.79
C LEU A 11 -16.76 15.58 -17.32
N VAL A 12 -18.03 15.46 -16.93
CA VAL A 12 -19.05 16.46 -17.26
C VAL A 12 -19.18 17.50 -16.15
N VAL A 13 -19.85 18.63 -16.42
CA VAL A 13 -20.01 19.74 -15.46
C VAL A 13 -20.57 19.27 -14.11
N ALA A 14 -21.50 18.32 -14.11
CA ALA A 14 -22.05 17.74 -12.88
C ALA A 14 -20.99 17.07 -12.00
N ASP A 15 -20.02 16.37 -12.61
CA ASP A 15 -18.90 15.76 -11.89
C ASP A 15 -18.07 16.82 -11.18
N TYR A 16 -17.70 17.89 -11.88
CA TYR A 16 -16.94 19.00 -11.30
C TYR A 16 -17.69 19.70 -10.16
N VAL A 17 -19.01 19.86 -10.28
CA VAL A 17 -19.84 20.47 -9.23
C VAL A 17 -19.87 19.59 -7.99
N VAL A 18 -20.13 18.28 -8.12
CA VAL A 18 -20.16 17.34 -6.99
C VAL A 18 -18.80 17.27 -6.30
N PHE A 19 -17.75 17.20 -7.11
CA PHE A 19 -16.35 17.20 -6.69
C PHE A 19 -16.01 18.45 -5.85
N ALA A 20 -16.24 19.64 -6.41
CA ALA A 20 -15.96 20.91 -5.75
C ALA A 20 -16.86 21.18 -4.54
N LEU A 21 -18.13 20.81 -4.59
CA LEU A 21 -19.04 20.97 -3.45
C LEU A 21 -18.53 20.18 -2.26
N MET A 22 -18.12 18.94 -2.51
CA MET A 22 -17.56 18.15 -1.45
C MET A 22 -16.31 18.85 -0.92
N LEU A 23 -15.39 19.38 -1.75
CA LEU A 23 -14.22 20.13 -1.24
C LEU A 23 -14.55 21.22 -0.24
N VAL A 24 -15.59 21.95 -0.53
CA VAL A 24 -16.01 23.03 0.34
C VAL A 24 -16.48 22.47 1.67
N VAL A 25 -17.17 21.32 1.69
CA VAL A 25 -17.67 20.69 2.92
C VAL A 25 -16.54 20.28 3.88
N SER A 26 -15.51 19.54 3.47
CA SER A 26 -14.46 19.14 4.44
C SER A 26 -13.49 20.25 4.78
N ALA A 27 -13.27 21.21 3.87
CA ALA A 27 -12.58 22.44 4.24
C ALA A 27 -13.40 23.19 5.31
N ALA A 28 -14.72 23.32 5.12
CA ALA A 28 -15.62 23.96 6.07
C ALA A 28 -15.66 23.24 7.43
N VAL A 29 -15.68 21.90 7.46
CA VAL A 29 -15.56 21.13 8.70
C VAL A 29 -14.23 21.43 9.39
N GLY A 30 -13.12 21.45 8.64
CA GLY A 30 -11.81 21.81 9.16
C GLY A 30 -11.76 23.23 9.75
N PHE A 31 -12.29 24.23 9.03
CA PHE A 31 -12.39 25.61 9.48
C PHE A 31 -13.30 25.77 10.70
N TYR A 32 -14.44 25.09 10.71
CA TYR A 32 -15.38 25.10 11.83
C TYR A 32 -14.71 24.61 13.11
N TYR A 33 -14.07 23.44 13.06
CA TYR A 33 -13.34 22.92 14.23
C TYR A 33 -12.12 23.77 14.59
N ALA A 34 -11.42 24.35 13.62
CA ALA A 34 -10.33 25.29 13.89
C ALA A 34 -10.82 26.57 14.61
N TRP A 35 -12.01 27.06 14.26
CA TRP A 35 -12.62 28.24 14.88
C TRP A 35 -13.13 27.94 16.29
N VAL A 36 -13.86 26.83 16.48
CA VAL A 36 -14.39 26.40 17.78
C VAL A 36 -13.26 26.03 18.76
N SER A 37 -12.20 25.39 18.25
CA SER A 37 -11.04 24.95 19.05
C SER A 37 -10.12 26.09 19.50
N ARG A 38 -10.33 27.34 19.06
CA ARG A 38 -9.59 28.51 19.60
C ARG A 38 -9.75 28.69 21.11
N SER A 39 -10.76 28.04 21.72
CA SER A 39 -11.04 28.10 23.16
C SER A 39 -10.24 27.09 24.00
N GLN A 40 -9.55 26.12 23.41
CA GLN A 40 -8.72 25.14 24.14
C GLN A 40 -7.25 25.59 24.17
N GLU A 41 -6.77 26.05 25.32
CA GLU A 41 -5.44 26.65 25.49
C GLU A 41 -4.32 25.66 25.86
N SER A 42 -4.55 24.34 25.93
CA SER A 42 -3.51 23.38 26.32
C SER A 42 -2.96 22.57 25.13
N SER A 43 -1.64 22.56 25.00
CA SER A 43 -0.91 21.81 23.97
C SER A 43 -1.03 20.29 24.12
N THR A 44 -1.25 19.83 25.36
CA THR A 44 -1.42 18.43 25.73
C THR A 44 -2.83 17.92 25.41
N ASP A 45 -3.87 18.75 25.55
CA ASP A 45 -5.23 18.40 25.11
C ASP A 45 -5.32 18.30 23.59
N PHE A 46 -4.59 19.14 22.85
CA PHE A 46 -4.53 19.07 21.38
C PHE A 46 -3.90 17.76 20.87
N LEU A 47 -2.91 17.21 21.58
CA LEU A 47 -2.15 16.03 21.14
C LEU A 47 -2.66 14.70 21.70
N ILE A 48 -3.25 14.67 22.90
CA ILE A 48 -3.67 13.43 23.59
C ILE A 48 -5.20 13.36 23.81
N ALA A 49 -5.94 14.43 23.53
CA ALA A 49 -7.38 14.53 23.78
C ALA A 49 -7.79 14.10 25.22
N GLY A 50 -6.90 14.36 26.19
CA GLY A 50 -7.10 14.10 27.62
C GLY A 50 -7.42 12.65 28.00
N ARG A 51 -7.14 11.65 27.14
CA ARG A 51 -7.53 10.24 27.34
C ARG A 51 -9.02 10.01 27.56
N ARG A 52 -9.88 10.77 26.89
CA ARG A 52 -11.34 10.70 27.08
C ARG A 52 -12.06 9.91 26.00
N LEU A 53 -11.34 9.47 24.96
CA LEU A 53 -11.96 8.89 23.78
C LEU A 53 -12.41 7.44 24.02
N THR A 54 -13.54 7.09 23.41
CA THR A 54 -14.10 5.74 23.40
C THR A 54 -13.61 4.96 22.18
N ALA A 55 -13.84 3.65 22.17
CA ALA A 55 -13.23 2.76 21.18
C ALA A 55 -13.69 3.03 19.73
N LEU A 56 -14.97 3.40 19.53
CA LEU A 56 -15.54 3.55 18.20
C LEU A 56 -14.99 4.78 17.44
N PRO A 57 -14.98 6.02 18.00
CA PRO A 57 -14.37 7.16 17.33
C PRO A 57 -12.89 6.95 17.02
N VAL A 58 -12.15 6.32 17.94
CA VAL A 58 -10.73 6.00 17.73
C VAL A 58 -10.55 4.99 16.60
N SER A 59 -11.37 3.93 16.56
CA SER A 59 -11.36 2.92 15.49
C SER A 59 -11.64 3.52 14.12
N LEU A 60 -12.68 4.36 14.00
CA LEU A 60 -13.00 5.04 12.74
C LEU A 60 -11.85 5.93 12.29
N SER A 61 -11.20 6.60 13.25
CA SER A 61 -10.03 7.43 12.99
C SER A 61 -8.82 6.60 12.54
N LEU A 62 -8.53 5.46 13.22
CA LEU A 62 -7.48 4.50 12.83
C LEU A 62 -7.72 3.96 11.42
N THR A 63 -8.97 3.63 11.09
CA THR A 63 -9.36 3.13 9.77
C THR A 63 -9.14 4.21 8.72
N ALA A 64 -9.73 5.39 8.94
CA ALA A 64 -9.67 6.51 7.99
C ALA A 64 -8.24 6.99 7.72
N SER A 65 -7.32 6.86 8.67
CA SER A 65 -5.93 7.34 8.52
C SER A 65 -5.04 6.41 7.73
N PHE A 66 -5.52 5.20 7.46
CA PHE A 66 -4.82 4.22 6.62
C PHE A 66 -5.47 4.10 5.24
N MET A 67 -6.67 4.67 5.06
CA MET A 67 -7.31 4.79 3.76
C MET A 67 -6.58 5.85 2.96
N SER A 68 -5.84 5.45 1.92
CA SER A 68 -5.08 6.34 1.04
C SER A 68 -5.42 6.06 -0.42
N SER A 69 -4.97 6.92 -1.32
CA SER A 69 -5.01 6.64 -2.77
C SER A 69 -4.40 5.30 -3.14
N ILE A 70 -3.36 4.83 -2.42
CA ILE A 70 -2.74 3.52 -2.62
C ILE A 70 -3.77 2.40 -2.43
N THR A 71 -4.60 2.48 -1.39
CA THR A 71 -5.61 1.45 -1.13
C THR A 71 -6.74 1.45 -2.17
N VAL A 72 -7.12 2.61 -2.69
CA VAL A 72 -8.27 2.74 -3.60
C VAL A 72 -7.89 2.54 -5.07
N LEU A 73 -6.68 2.96 -5.46
CA LEU A 73 -6.20 2.91 -6.85
C LEU A 73 -5.23 1.75 -7.07
N SER A 74 -4.20 1.67 -6.22
CA SER A 74 -3.09 0.75 -6.46
C SER A 74 -3.43 -0.69 -6.09
N ASN A 75 -4.19 -0.94 -5.03
CA ASN A 75 -4.55 -2.31 -4.66
C ASN A 75 -5.42 -3.01 -5.74
N PRO A 76 -6.47 -2.39 -6.30
CA PRO A 76 -7.19 -2.98 -7.42
C PRO A 76 -6.31 -3.17 -8.67
N ALA A 77 -5.44 -2.20 -8.99
CA ALA A 77 -4.50 -2.32 -10.11
C ALA A 77 -3.50 -3.48 -9.91
N GLU A 78 -3.07 -3.71 -8.68
CA GLU A 78 -2.22 -4.85 -8.33
C GLU A 78 -2.96 -6.17 -8.51
N VAL A 79 -4.23 -6.23 -8.11
CA VAL A 79 -5.09 -7.42 -8.30
C VAL A 79 -5.38 -7.67 -9.78
N TYR A 80 -5.53 -6.62 -10.58
CA TYR A 80 -5.64 -6.72 -12.03
C TYR A 80 -4.38 -7.33 -12.68
N CYS A 81 -3.21 -6.87 -12.24
CA CYS A 81 -1.93 -7.30 -12.82
C CYS A 81 -1.45 -8.67 -12.30
N TYR A 82 -1.70 -9.00 -11.03
CA TYR A 82 -1.09 -10.14 -10.32
C TYR A 82 -2.07 -11.05 -9.59
N GLY A 83 -3.36 -10.72 -9.62
CA GLY A 83 -4.46 -11.59 -9.20
C GLY A 83 -4.91 -11.42 -7.75
N ALA A 84 -5.89 -12.23 -7.35
CA ALA A 84 -6.59 -12.11 -6.07
C ALA A 84 -5.79 -12.60 -4.84
N ILE A 85 -4.51 -12.98 -5.02
CA ILE A 85 -3.60 -13.40 -3.93
C ILE A 85 -3.46 -12.35 -2.83
N PHE A 86 -3.76 -11.10 -3.16
CA PHE A 86 -3.82 -9.98 -2.23
C PHE A 86 -4.81 -10.21 -1.07
N VAL A 87 -5.83 -11.07 -1.22
CA VAL A 87 -6.79 -11.41 -0.15
C VAL A 87 -6.10 -11.97 1.12
N TYR A 88 -4.93 -12.60 0.98
CA TYR A 88 -4.16 -13.13 2.12
C TYR A 88 -3.65 -12.05 3.08
N PHE A 89 -3.63 -10.77 2.68
CA PHE A 89 -3.40 -9.67 3.63
C PHE A 89 -4.41 -9.67 4.79
N GLY A 90 -5.61 -10.24 4.60
CA GLY A 90 -6.58 -10.39 5.69
C GLY A 90 -6.04 -11.19 6.88
N LEU A 91 -5.28 -12.27 6.61
CA LEU A 91 -4.61 -13.04 7.66
C LEU A 91 -3.49 -12.22 8.31
N ALA A 92 -2.72 -11.47 7.51
CA ALA A 92 -1.70 -10.57 8.03
C ALA A 92 -2.29 -9.50 8.97
N TYR A 93 -3.48 -8.96 8.65
CA TYR A 93 -4.14 -7.98 9.50
C TYR A 93 -4.51 -8.58 10.86
N ILE A 94 -5.07 -9.80 10.87
CA ILE A 94 -5.41 -10.49 12.13
C ILE A 94 -4.16 -10.68 12.98
N LEU A 95 -3.11 -11.26 12.40
CA LEU A 95 -1.87 -11.56 13.12
C LEU A 95 -1.23 -10.27 13.65
N ALA A 96 -1.15 -9.23 12.82
CA ALA A 96 -0.60 -7.94 13.23
C ALA A 96 -1.39 -7.34 14.39
N MET A 97 -2.72 -7.27 14.30
CA MET A 97 -3.56 -6.66 15.33
C MET A 97 -3.46 -7.39 16.68
N VAL A 98 -3.35 -8.72 16.66
CA VAL A 98 -3.11 -9.52 17.88
C VAL A 98 -1.75 -9.21 18.49
N VAL A 99 -0.69 -9.14 17.68
CA VAL A 99 0.65 -8.79 18.18
C VAL A 99 0.66 -7.37 18.74
N ILE A 100 0.02 -6.42 18.06
CA ILE A 100 -0.05 -5.03 18.53
C ILE A 100 -0.83 -4.94 19.85
N SER A 101 -1.98 -5.61 19.96
CA SER A 101 -2.84 -5.54 21.16
C SER A 101 -2.21 -6.13 22.40
N GLU A 102 -1.37 -7.16 22.25
CA GLU A 102 -0.75 -7.88 23.37
C GLU A 102 0.69 -7.47 23.66
N VAL A 103 1.46 -7.04 22.65
CA VAL A 103 2.89 -6.71 22.84
C VAL A 103 3.12 -5.20 22.92
N PHE A 104 2.69 -4.45 21.92
CA PHE A 104 3.03 -3.02 21.80
C PHE A 104 2.09 -2.12 22.62
N LEU A 105 0.79 -2.37 22.52
CA LEU A 105 -0.24 -1.55 23.15
C LEU A 105 -0.05 -1.42 24.68
N PRO A 106 0.18 -2.51 25.46
CA PRO A 106 0.29 -2.38 26.91
C PRO A 106 1.48 -1.51 27.36
N VAL A 107 2.58 -1.53 26.60
CA VAL A 107 3.78 -0.73 26.91
C VAL A 107 3.48 0.75 26.71
N PHE A 108 3.04 1.15 25.52
CA PHE A 108 2.78 2.56 25.22
C PHE A 108 1.61 3.13 26.03
N TYR A 109 0.57 2.33 26.27
CA TYR A 109 -0.57 2.77 27.07
C TYR A 109 -0.18 3.08 28.52
N ARG A 110 0.68 2.24 29.13
CA ARG A 110 1.15 2.44 30.52
C ARG A 110 2.13 3.60 30.66
N LEU A 111 3.03 3.78 29.69
CA LEU A 111 4.03 4.84 29.73
C LEU A 111 3.46 6.24 29.45
N ALA A 112 2.32 6.33 28.76
CA ALA A 112 1.63 7.59 28.49
C ALA A 112 2.48 8.66 27.78
N LEU A 113 3.38 8.22 26.90
CA LEU A 113 4.32 9.09 26.20
C LEU A 113 3.62 9.86 25.07
N ILE A 114 4.06 11.10 24.86
CA ILE A 114 3.57 11.92 23.73
C ILE A 114 4.25 11.47 22.44
N SER A 115 5.58 11.24 22.49
CA SER A 115 6.38 10.67 21.41
C SER A 115 6.60 9.18 21.65
N THR A 116 6.29 8.34 20.66
CA THR A 116 6.60 6.90 20.69
C THR A 116 8.11 6.67 20.79
N TYR A 117 8.93 7.59 20.28
CA TYR A 117 10.40 7.49 20.31
C TYR A 117 11.00 7.85 21.68
N GLU A 118 10.25 8.52 22.55
CA GLU A 118 10.67 8.75 23.95
C GLU A 118 10.91 7.43 24.69
N TYR A 119 10.16 6.37 24.34
CA TYR A 119 10.39 5.02 24.84
C TYR A 119 11.82 4.54 24.58
N LEU A 120 12.40 4.88 23.43
CA LEU A 120 13.77 4.47 23.08
C LEU A 120 14.81 5.17 23.95
N GLU A 121 14.55 6.38 24.42
CA GLU A 121 15.43 7.06 25.37
C GLU A 121 15.32 6.43 26.77
N LEU A 122 14.09 6.16 27.23
CA LEU A 122 13.84 5.49 28.50
C LEU A 122 14.48 4.08 28.54
N ARG A 123 14.43 3.36 27.41
CA ARG A 123 14.93 1.99 27.31
C ARG A 123 16.42 1.90 27.01
N PHE A 124 16.95 2.83 26.21
CA PHE A 124 18.32 2.79 25.72
C PHE A 124 19.08 4.09 26.03
N ASN A 125 19.01 5.08 25.15
CA ASN A 125 19.65 6.38 25.33
C ASN A 125 19.09 7.42 24.35
N ARG A 126 19.48 8.68 24.55
CA ARG A 126 19.08 9.81 23.71
C ARG A 126 19.47 9.65 22.24
N ALA A 127 20.63 9.04 21.95
CA ALA A 127 21.07 8.83 20.57
C ALA A 127 20.11 7.91 19.80
N THR A 128 19.64 6.82 20.43
CA THR A 128 18.67 5.90 19.85
C THR A 128 17.31 6.57 19.61
N ARG A 129 16.85 7.44 20.54
CA ARG A 129 15.65 8.27 20.33
C ARG A 129 15.81 9.16 19.10
N LEU A 130 16.85 10.00 19.07
CA LEU A 130 17.05 10.95 17.98
C LEU A 130 17.18 10.26 16.62
N LEU A 131 17.91 9.15 16.54
CA LEU A 131 18.04 8.40 15.29
C LEU A 131 16.70 7.79 14.87
N GLY A 132 15.95 7.19 15.80
CA GLY A 132 14.61 6.67 15.53
C GLY A 132 13.65 7.74 15.01
N THR A 133 13.69 8.91 15.64
CA THR A 133 12.90 10.08 15.26
C THR A 133 13.27 10.62 13.86
N VAL A 134 14.56 10.75 13.54
CA VAL A 134 15.00 11.20 12.20
C VAL A 134 14.53 10.24 11.12
N LEU A 135 14.68 8.93 11.36
CA LEU A 135 14.23 7.90 10.43
C LEU A 135 12.72 7.96 10.20
N PHE A 136 11.94 8.15 11.27
CA PHE A 136 10.50 8.37 11.16
C PHE A 136 10.15 9.60 10.33
N ILE A 137 10.84 10.73 10.56
CA ILE A 137 10.60 11.95 9.81
C ILE A 137 10.85 11.72 8.32
N VAL A 138 11.99 11.12 7.97
CA VAL A 138 12.35 10.80 6.58
C VAL A 138 11.34 9.84 5.95
N GLN A 139 11.02 8.73 6.62
CA GLN A 139 10.05 7.75 6.14
C GLN A 139 8.68 8.38 5.90
N THR A 140 8.22 9.19 6.85
CA THR A 140 6.89 9.79 6.80
C THR A 140 6.81 10.84 5.70
N ILE A 141 7.84 11.65 5.50
CA ILE A 141 7.92 12.61 4.39
C ILE A 141 7.85 11.88 3.04
N LEU A 142 8.66 10.84 2.85
CA LEU A 142 8.69 10.06 1.61
C LEU A 142 7.35 9.38 1.33
N TYR A 143 6.79 8.68 2.32
CA TYR A 143 5.51 7.99 2.22
C TYR A 143 4.37 8.98 1.95
N THR A 144 4.34 10.11 2.66
CA THR A 144 3.30 11.14 2.46
C THR A 144 3.39 11.75 1.05
N GLY A 145 4.59 11.93 0.50
CA GLY A 145 4.78 12.35 -0.89
C GLY A 145 4.16 11.37 -1.89
N ILE A 146 4.34 10.07 -1.70
CA ILE A 146 3.73 9.02 -2.54
C ILE A 146 2.20 9.05 -2.42
N VAL A 147 1.67 9.22 -1.21
CA VAL A 147 0.22 9.33 -0.97
C VAL A 147 -0.38 10.56 -1.66
N ILE A 148 0.33 11.69 -1.69
CA ILE A 148 -0.10 12.92 -2.40
C ILE A 148 -0.09 12.74 -3.93
N TYR A 149 0.82 11.91 -4.46
CA TYR A 149 0.94 11.67 -5.90
C TYR A 149 -0.25 10.89 -6.49
N GLY A 150 -0.80 9.93 -5.75
CA GLY A 150 -1.89 9.09 -6.26
C GLY A 150 -3.14 9.81 -6.75
N PRO A 151 -3.69 10.73 -5.95
CA PRO A 151 -4.80 11.54 -6.40
C PRO A 151 -4.46 12.45 -7.58
N ALA A 152 -3.21 12.96 -7.64
CA ALA A 152 -2.71 13.75 -8.78
C ALA A 152 -2.81 12.94 -10.07
N LEU A 153 -2.33 11.71 -9.98
CA LEU A 153 -2.31 10.77 -11.09
C LEU A 153 -3.72 10.45 -11.56
N ALA A 154 -4.64 10.19 -10.63
CA ALA A 154 -6.04 9.93 -10.94
C ALA A 154 -6.71 11.12 -11.65
N LEU A 155 -6.47 12.35 -11.20
CA LEU A 155 -7.11 13.54 -11.79
C LEU A 155 -6.49 13.95 -13.14
N SER A 156 -5.18 13.75 -13.31
CA SER A 156 -4.47 14.02 -14.58
C SER A 156 -4.94 13.16 -15.76
N GLN A 157 -5.68 12.07 -15.49
CA GLN A 157 -6.28 11.23 -16.53
C GLN A 157 -7.63 11.73 -17.02
N VAL A 158 -8.25 12.68 -16.31
CA VAL A 158 -9.64 13.08 -16.53
C VAL A 158 -9.84 14.56 -16.78
N THR A 159 -8.79 15.34 -16.57
CA THR A 159 -8.83 16.79 -16.65
C THR A 159 -7.56 17.30 -17.33
N ASP A 160 -7.69 18.30 -18.19
CA ASP A 160 -6.56 19.12 -18.68
C ASP A 160 -6.08 20.14 -17.59
N LEU A 161 -6.44 19.93 -16.31
CA LEU A 161 -6.22 20.88 -15.20
C LEU A 161 -5.85 20.19 -13.86
N ASP A 162 -5.24 20.95 -12.97
CA ASP A 162 -4.41 20.46 -11.85
C ASP A 162 -5.16 19.82 -10.65
N LEU A 163 -4.45 18.85 -10.04
CA LEU A 163 -4.60 17.98 -8.86
C LEU A 163 -5.53 18.42 -7.69
N TRP A 164 -6.07 19.62 -7.58
CA TRP A 164 -6.52 20.11 -6.26
C TRP A 164 -7.96 19.80 -5.88
N SER A 165 -8.81 19.46 -6.84
CA SER A 165 -10.26 19.46 -6.60
C SER A 165 -10.84 18.12 -6.11
N GLY A 166 -9.94 17.14 -6.02
CA GLY A 166 -10.11 15.80 -5.51
C GLY A 166 -10.70 15.62 -4.14
N ILE A 167 -10.46 16.56 -3.28
CA ILE A 167 -10.10 16.26 -1.91
C ILE A 167 -11.21 15.66 -1.00
N ILE A 168 -12.49 15.62 -1.36
CA ILE A 168 -13.51 15.59 -0.30
C ILE A 168 -14.79 14.73 -0.49
N SER A 169 -15.08 14.12 -1.63
CA SER A 169 -16.39 13.46 -1.88
C SER A 169 -16.54 12.03 -1.35
N THR A 170 -15.48 11.41 -0.83
CA THR A 170 -15.48 9.98 -0.49
C THR A 170 -16.41 9.56 0.61
N GLY A 171 -16.46 10.37 1.66
CA GLY A 171 -16.86 9.86 2.98
C GLY A 171 -18.34 9.53 3.05
N ILE A 172 -19.15 10.16 2.20
CA ILE A 172 -20.61 10.08 2.27
C ILE A 172 -21.16 9.14 1.19
N VAL A 173 -20.39 8.85 0.14
CA VAL A 173 -20.90 8.14 -1.03
C VAL A 173 -20.63 6.65 -0.99
N CYS A 174 -19.54 6.23 -0.35
CA CYS A 174 -19.25 4.80 -0.25
C CYS A 174 -20.28 4.03 0.62
N THR A 175 -21.10 4.73 1.42
CA THR A 175 -22.19 4.11 2.20
C THR A 175 -23.57 4.26 1.53
N LEU A 176 -23.81 5.31 0.73
CA LEU A 176 -25.08 5.49 0.00
C LEU A 176 -25.12 4.76 -1.34
N TYR A 177 -23.98 4.50 -1.98
CA TYR A 177 -23.90 3.81 -3.28
C TYR A 177 -24.17 2.30 -3.18
N CYS A 178 -23.75 1.64 -2.09
CA CYS A 178 -23.95 0.19 -1.92
C CYS A 178 -25.38 -0.23 -1.52
N THR A 179 -26.30 0.71 -1.29
CA THR A 179 -27.71 0.41 -0.96
C THR A 179 -28.73 0.92 -1.98
N LEU A 180 -28.31 1.74 -2.95
CA LEU A 180 -29.23 2.37 -3.91
C LEU A 180 -29.11 1.89 -5.36
N VAL A 181 -28.18 0.97 -5.68
CA VAL A 181 -28.19 0.24 -6.96
C VAL A 181 -28.68 -1.18 -6.72
N SER A 182 -30.00 -1.29 -6.62
CA SER A 182 -30.73 -2.55 -6.78
C SER A 182 -32.07 -2.20 -7.41
N LYS A 183 -32.03 -1.71 -8.65
CA LYS A 183 -33.08 -1.89 -9.65
C LYS A 183 -32.61 -1.37 -11.03
N GLU A 184 -32.83 -2.24 -12.00
CA GLU A 184 -32.66 -2.11 -13.45
C GLU A 184 -31.22 -2.05 -14.00
N ILE A 185 -30.57 -3.23 -14.03
CA ILE A 185 -29.76 -3.65 -15.17
C ILE A 185 -30.37 -4.96 -15.67
N GLN A 186 -30.93 -4.92 -16.87
CA GLN A 186 -31.54 -6.08 -17.52
C GLN A 186 -30.50 -6.72 -18.43
N ASP A 187 -29.51 -7.40 -17.83
CA ASP A 187 -28.64 -8.34 -18.56
C ASP A 187 -28.13 -9.45 -17.63
N TYR A 188 -28.89 -10.54 -17.52
CA TYR A 188 -28.62 -11.68 -16.62
C TYR A 188 -27.33 -12.44 -16.99
N ASN A 189 -26.80 -12.25 -18.21
CA ASN A 189 -25.64 -12.97 -18.74
C ASN A 189 -24.29 -12.41 -18.25
N ILE A 190 -24.19 -11.10 -17.96
CA ILE A 190 -22.96 -10.48 -17.42
C ILE A 190 -22.72 -10.90 -15.97
N TYR A 191 -23.78 -10.99 -15.16
CA TYR A 191 -23.66 -11.40 -13.75
C TYR A 191 -23.15 -12.84 -13.62
N ILE A 192 -23.66 -13.77 -14.44
CA ILE A 192 -23.19 -15.16 -14.45
C ILE A 192 -21.75 -15.25 -14.97
N TYR A 193 -21.38 -14.46 -15.98
CA TYR A 193 -20.02 -14.40 -16.51
C TYR A 193 -19.01 -13.89 -15.47
N ILE A 194 -19.32 -12.77 -14.81
CA ILE A 194 -18.51 -12.21 -13.72
C ILE A 194 -18.43 -13.20 -12.55
N PHE A 195 -19.52 -13.85 -12.17
CA PHE A 195 -19.54 -14.79 -11.04
C PHE A 195 -18.76 -16.09 -11.31
N THR A 196 -18.83 -16.63 -12.53
CA THR A 196 -18.10 -17.86 -12.92
C THR A 196 -16.59 -17.60 -13.08
N GLU A 197 -16.21 -16.42 -13.58
CA GLU A 197 -14.81 -15.99 -13.69
C GLU A 197 -14.23 -15.60 -12.31
N LEU A 198 -15.05 -15.04 -11.42
CA LEU A 198 -14.72 -14.80 -10.00
C LEU A 198 -14.36 -16.10 -9.28
N GLU A 199 -15.12 -17.19 -9.49
CA GLU A 199 -14.78 -18.51 -8.95
C GLU A 199 -13.42 -19.00 -9.44
N THR A 200 -13.12 -18.82 -10.73
CA THR A 200 -11.87 -19.32 -11.33
C THR A 200 -10.64 -18.56 -10.80
N MET A 201 -10.72 -17.23 -10.67
CA MET A 201 -9.64 -16.43 -10.07
C MET A 201 -9.52 -16.61 -8.55
N PHE A 202 -10.65 -16.84 -7.85
CA PHE A 202 -10.66 -17.15 -6.43
C PHE A 202 -10.03 -18.54 -6.17
N LEU A 203 -10.29 -19.54 -7.02
CA LEU A 203 -9.67 -20.87 -6.96
C LEU A 203 -8.16 -20.82 -7.24
N LEU A 204 -7.71 -20.01 -8.21
CA LEU A 204 -6.28 -19.81 -8.49
C LEU A 204 -5.53 -19.22 -7.28
N CYS A 205 -6.20 -18.40 -6.47
CA CYS A 205 -5.65 -17.81 -5.25
C CYS A 205 -5.19 -18.88 -4.23
N PHE A 206 -6.00 -19.92 -4.02
CA PHE A 206 -5.72 -21.00 -3.05
C PHE A 206 -4.64 -21.99 -3.49
N THR A 207 -4.11 -21.87 -4.70
CA THR A 207 -3.08 -22.80 -5.23
C THR A 207 -1.66 -22.23 -5.18
N SER A 208 -1.49 -20.97 -4.76
CA SER A 208 -0.21 -20.25 -4.81
C SER A 208 0.62 -20.36 -3.52
N PHE A 209 0.87 -21.58 -3.05
CA PHE A 209 1.73 -21.89 -1.89
C PHE A 209 3.22 -22.05 -2.25
N ASP A 210 3.72 -21.26 -3.20
CA ASP A 210 5.14 -21.27 -3.57
C ASP A 210 5.99 -20.70 -2.42
N ILE A 211 7.03 -21.42 -2.01
CA ILE A 211 7.92 -21.05 -0.89
C ILE A 211 9.02 -20.08 -1.36
N ASN A 212 9.21 -19.89 -2.67
CA ASN A 212 10.26 -19.01 -3.17
C ASN A 212 10.01 -17.54 -2.75
N PRO A 213 10.88 -16.94 -1.94
CA PRO A 213 10.70 -15.58 -1.43
C PRO A 213 10.98 -14.48 -2.46
N GLN A 214 11.56 -14.83 -3.63
CA GLN A 214 11.78 -13.88 -4.74
C GLN A 214 10.53 -13.64 -5.58
N ARG A 215 9.47 -14.43 -5.35
CA ARG A 215 8.17 -14.27 -5.98
C ARG A 215 7.51 -13.01 -5.44
N ARG A 216 6.91 -12.22 -6.35
CA ARG A 216 6.25 -10.95 -6.00
C ARG A 216 5.20 -11.15 -4.90
N HIS A 217 4.26 -12.06 -5.13
CA HIS A 217 3.25 -12.46 -4.16
C HIS A 217 3.21 -13.97 -4.01
N THR A 218 3.28 -14.45 -2.77
CA THR A 218 2.97 -15.82 -2.37
C THR A 218 2.21 -15.75 -1.06
N PHE A 219 1.55 -16.86 -0.67
CA PHE A 219 0.97 -16.95 0.67
C PHE A 219 1.97 -16.49 1.76
N TRP A 220 3.22 -16.95 1.68
CA TRP A 220 4.24 -16.65 2.69
C TRP A 220 4.71 -15.21 2.66
N THR A 221 5.05 -14.66 1.49
CA THR A 221 5.53 -13.27 1.41
C THR A 221 4.44 -12.28 1.80
N THR A 222 3.20 -12.55 1.41
CA THR A 222 2.04 -11.72 1.76
C THR A 222 1.67 -11.81 3.23
N VAL A 223 1.56 -13.02 3.81
CA VAL A 223 1.17 -13.18 5.22
C VAL A 223 2.29 -12.72 6.16
N ILE A 224 3.52 -13.18 5.96
CA ILE A 224 4.64 -12.85 6.87
C ILE A 224 5.07 -11.40 6.66
N GLY A 225 5.34 -11.01 5.42
CA GLY A 225 5.75 -9.65 5.08
C GLY A 225 4.67 -8.63 5.42
N GLY A 226 3.41 -8.95 5.12
CA GLY A 226 2.26 -8.15 5.53
C GLY A 226 2.17 -8.03 7.05
N THR A 227 2.34 -9.11 7.82
CA THR A 227 2.26 -9.04 9.29
C THR A 227 3.28 -8.05 9.85
N PHE A 228 4.55 -8.14 9.45
CA PHE A 228 5.57 -7.19 9.89
C PHE A 228 5.31 -5.76 9.39
N GLY A 229 4.81 -5.61 8.16
CA GLY A 229 4.40 -4.32 7.61
C GLY A 229 3.33 -3.64 8.47
N TYR A 230 2.26 -4.37 8.81
CA TYR A 230 1.16 -3.82 9.61
C TYR A 230 1.54 -3.62 11.08
N ILE A 231 2.40 -4.46 11.66
CA ILE A 231 2.97 -4.20 13.00
C ILE A 231 3.82 -2.93 12.97
N THR A 232 4.60 -2.68 11.92
CA THR A 232 5.35 -1.43 11.79
C THR A 232 4.40 -0.24 11.77
N VAL A 233 3.36 -0.29 10.93
CA VAL A 233 2.40 0.79 10.73
C VAL A 233 1.58 1.07 11.98
N TYR A 234 1.07 0.07 12.68
CA TYR A 234 0.17 0.29 13.81
C TYR A 234 0.88 0.22 15.17
N GLY A 235 1.96 -0.56 15.29
CA GLY A 235 2.67 -0.78 16.54
C GLY A 235 3.80 0.22 16.81
N THR A 236 4.38 0.83 15.78
CA THR A 236 5.56 1.73 15.94
C THR A 236 5.39 3.12 15.34
N ASN A 237 4.42 3.31 14.45
CA ASN A 237 4.16 4.62 13.86
C ASN A 237 3.50 5.55 14.88
N GLN A 238 4.10 6.72 15.05
CA GLN A 238 3.61 7.78 15.92
C GLN A 238 2.10 8.05 15.77
N SER A 239 1.62 8.22 14.54
CA SER A 239 0.23 8.62 14.26
C SER A 239 -0.77 7.60 14.81
N GLN A 240 -0.49 6.31 14.61
CA GLN A 240 -1.36 5.23 15.07
C GLN A 240 -1.26 5.01 16.57
N VAL A 241 -0.05 5.05 17.11
CA VAL A 241 0.20 4.86 18.55
C VAL A 241 -0.53 5.92 19.38
N GLN A 242 -0.45 7.19 18.97
CA GLN A 242 -1.13 8.28 19.67
C GLN A 242 -2.66 8.08 19.72
N ARG A 243 -3.26 7.60 18.63
CA ARG A 243 -4.72 7.42 18.51
C ARG A 243 -5.25 6.44 19.53
N TYR A 244 -4.68 5.24 19.65
CA TYR A 244 -5.20 4.27 20.61
C TYR A 244 -4.77 4.54 22.06
N VAL A 245 -3.69 5.28 22.30
CA VAL A 245 -3.30 5.72 23.66
C VAL A 245 -4.21 6.84 24.20
N SER A 246 -4.94 7.53 23.32
CA SER A 246 -5.96 8.52 23.69
C SER A 246 -7.29 7.92 24.20
N CYS A 247 -7.41 6.58 24.17
CA CYS A 247 -8.55 5.90 24.75
C CYS A 247 -8.59 6.03 26.29
N LYS A 248 -9.80 5.99 26.86
CA LYS A 248 -10.01 6.06 28.32
C LYS A 248 -9.51 4.86 29.11
N SER A 249 -9.46 3.68 28.49
CA SER A 249 -8.88 2.47 29.09
C SER A 249 -8.16 1.63 28.06
N ILE A 250 -7.21 0.81 28.51
CA ILE A 250 -6.50 -0.14 27.63
C ILE A 250 -7.46 -1.10 26.95
N THR A 251 -8.57 -1.48 27.60
CA THR A 251 -9.62 -2.30 27.00
C THR A 251 -10.30 -1.56 25.84
N HIS A 252 -10.58 -0.26 25.98
CA HIS A 252 -11.12 0.54 24.87
C HIS A 252 -10.11 0.67 23.72
N ALA A 253 -8.81 0.79 24.03
CA ALA A 253 -7.76 0.78 23.01
C ALA A 253 -7.70 -0.56 22.26
N ARG A 254 -7.77 -1.70 22.95
CA ARG A 254 -7.84 -3.03 22.34
C ARG A 254 -9.07 -3.18 21.45
N VAL A 255 -10.24 -2.82 21.98
CA VAL A 255 -11.50 -2.87 21.22
C VAL A 255 -11.43 -1.95 20.00
N ALA A 256 -10.79 -0.78 20.09
CA ALA A 256 -10.60 0.10 18.94
C ALA A 256 -9.77 -0.56 17.82
N LEU A 257 -8.68 -1.26 18.18
CA LEU A 257 -7.86 -2.00 17.21
C LEU A 257 -8.65 -3.13 16.53
N TYR A 258 -9.47 -3.87 17.28
CA TYR A 258 -10.30 -4.96 16.72
C TYR A 258 -11.49 -4.45 15.90
N ILE A 259 -12.08 -3.30 16.23
CA ILE A 259 -13.10 -2.68 15.35
C ILE A 259 -12.40 -2.17 14.07
N ASN A 260 -11.20 -1.61 14.17
CA ASN A 260 -10.43 -1.16 13.01
C ASN A 260 -10.12 -2.32 12.05
N LEU A 261 -9.89 -3.52 12.60
CA LEU A 261 -9.73 -4.73 11.79
C LEU A 261 -10.92 -4.99 10.86
N LEU A 262 -12.16 -4.76 11.31
CA LEU A 262 -13.35 -4.90 10.46
C LEU A 262 -13.31 -3.91 9.29
N GLY A 263 -12.92 -2.66 9.55
CA GLY A 263 -12.72 -1.64 8.51
C GLY A 263 -11.69 -2.11 7.48
N LEU A 264 -10.52 -2.55 7.94
CA LEU A 264 -9.44 -3.05 7.06
C LEU A 264 -9.91 -4.23 6.20
N PHE A 265 -10.70 -5.16 6.73
CA PHE A 265 -11.28 -6.26 5.96
C PHE A 265 -12.24 -5.77 4.88
N SER A 266 -13.14 -4.85 5.22
CA SER A 266 -14.08 -4.28 4.25
C SER A 266 -13.35 -3.63 3.07
N PHE A 267 -12.31 -2.85 3.34
CA PHE A 267 -11.51 -2.21 2.29
C PHE A 267 -10.69 -3.20 1.47
N LEU A 268 -10.10 -4.22 2.11
CA LEU A 268 -9.35 -5.25 1.40
C LEU A 268 -10.26 -6.01 0.43
N LEU A 269 -11.41 -6.48 0.90
CA LEU A 269 -12.37 -7.22 0.06
C LEU A 269 -12.90 -6.34 -1.07
N GLY A 270 -13.23 -5.07 -0.78
CA GLY A 270 -13.64 -4.11 -1.80
C GLY A 270 -12.56 -3.86 -2.86
N SER A 271 -11.30 -3.75 -2.46
CA SER A 271 -10.17 -3.54 -3.39
C SER A 271 -9.92 -4.76 -4.28
N VAL A 272 -9.98 -5.96 -3.69
CA VAL A 272 -9.87 -7.22 -4.45
C VAL A 272 -11.01 -7.33 -5.44
N PHE A 273 -12.24 -7.10 -5.00
CA PHE A 273 -13.42 -7.12 -5.87
C PHE A 273 -13.32 -6.09 -7.01
N ALA A 274 -12.87 -4.86 -6.74
CA ALA A 274 -12.67 -3.86 -7.77
C ALA A 274 -11.63 -4.29 -8.81
N GLY A 275 -10.49 -4.87 -8.39
CA GLY A 275 -9.46 -5.38 -9.29
C GLY A 275 -9.93 -6.59 -10.12
N MET A 276 -10.77 -7.45 -9.53
CA MET A 276 -11.44 -8.54 -10.24
C MET A 276 -12.37 -8.03 -11.34
N CYS A 277 -13.18 -7.01 -11.05
CA CYS A 277 -14.06 -6.39 -12.04
C CYS A 277 -13.24 -5.78 -13.17
N LEU A 278 -12.18 -5.05 -12.84
CA LEU A 278 -11.25 -4.47 -13.81
C LEU A 278 -10.68 -5.54 -14.75
N TYR A 279 -10.31 -6.71 -14.21
CA TYR A 279 -9.78 -7.82 -14.99
C TYR A 279 -10.84 -8.44 -15.90
N SER A 280 -12.04 -8.68 -15.37
CA SER A 280 -13.15 -9.25 -16.14
C SER A 280 -13.49 -8.40 -17.37
N VAL A 281 -13.45 -7.08 -17.23
CA VAL A 281 -13.78 -6.11 -18.28
C VAL A 281 -12.67 -6.01 -19.32
N TYR A 282 -11.42 -5.83 -18.88
CA TYR A 282 -10.31 -5.44 -19.75
C TYR A 282 -9.32 -6.58 -20.09
N LYS A 283 -9.59 -7.84 -19.74
CA LYS A 283 -8.67 -8.96 -20.08
C LYS A 283 -8.41 -9.13 -21.58
N ASN A 284 -9.43 -8.87 -22.41
CA ASN A 284 -9.39 -9.06 -23.86
C ASN A 284 -8.96 -7.79 -24.62
N CYS A 285 -9.06 -6.63 -23.97
CA CYS A 285 -8.57 -5.36 -24.47
C CYS A 285 -8.01 -4.58 -23.27
N ASP A 286 -6.72 -4.80 -22.98
CA ASP A 286 -6.04 -4.14 -21.88
C ASP A 286 -5.68 -2.68 -22.24
N PRO A 287 -6.29 -1.67 -21.60
CA PRO A 287 -6.03 -0.27 -21.90
C PRO A 287 -4.63 0.19 -21.49
N TRP A 288 -3.95 -0.51 -20.58
CA TRP A 288 -2.58 -0.20 -20.19
C TRP A 288 -1.58 -0.61 -21.26
N THR A 289 -1.56 -1.88 -21.68
CA THR A 289 -0.66 -2.32 -22.76
C THR A 289 -1.04 -1.78 -24.14
N ALA A 290 -2.31 -1.40 -24.34
CA ALA A 290 -2.74 -0.71 -25.55
C ALA A 290 -2.34 0.79 -25.60
N GLY A 291 -1.79 1.34 -24.52
CA GLY A 291 -1.29 2.72 -24.47
C GLY A 291 -2.37 3.80 -24.29
N LEU A 292 -3.61 3.42 -23.95
CA LEU A 292 -4.65 4.36 -23.54
C LEU A 292 -4.37 4.94 -22.15
N VAL A 293 -3.68 4.17 -21.32
CA VAL A 293 -3.36 4.51 -19.93
C VAL A 293 -1.86 4.40 -19.74
N SER A 294 -1.25 5.41 -19.11
CA SER A 294 0.22 5.49 -18.96
C SER A 294 0.77 4.66 -17.80
N ALA A 295 -0.04 4.44 -16.74
CA ALA A 295 0.35 3.71 -15.54
C ALA A 295 -0.75 2.75 -15.06
N PRO A 296 -0.42 1.59 -14.47
CA PRO A 296 -1.43 0.65 -13.99
C PRO A 296 -2.32 1.26 -12.89
N ASP A 297 -1.80 2.17 -12.08
CA ASP A 297 -2.55 2.89 -11.05
C ASP A 297 -3.70 3.77 -11.60
N GLN A 298 -3.72 4.03 -12.91
CA GLN A 298 -4.75 4.82 -13.60
C GLN A 298 -5.90 3.97 -14.16
N LEU A 299 -5.80 2.64 -14.12
CA LEU A 299 -6.81 1.73 -14.66
C LEU A 299 -8.17 1.87 -13.96
N MET A 300 -8.16 2.05 -12.63
CA MET A 300 -9.39 2.25 -11.85
C MET A 300 -10.09 3.57 -12.23
N PRO A 301 -9.41 4.73 -12.25
CA PRO A 301 -9.95 5.97 -12.81
C PRO A 301 -10.52 5.80 -14.21
N TYR A 302 -9.77 5.15 -15.11
CA TYR A 302 -10.18 4.90 -16.49
C TYR A 302 -11.51 4.12 -16.55
N MET A 303 -11.61 3.01 -15.83
CA MET A 303 -12.82 2.19 -15.78
C MET A 303 -14.04 2.96 -15.25
N VAL A 304 -13.85 3.79 -14.23
CA VAL A 304 -14.95 4.57 -13.64
C VAL A 304 -15.54 5.53 -14.67
N ILE A 305 -14.71 6.17 -15.48
CA ILE A 305 -15.17 7.10 -16.51
C ILE A 305 -15.84 6.33 -17.63
N ASP A 306 -15.19 5.28 -18.14
CA ASP A 306 -15.69 4.43 -19.22
C ASP A 306 -17.08 3.85 -18.89
N MET A 307 -17.27 3.34 -17.67
CA MET A 307 -18.52 2.70 -17.26
C MET A 307 -19.60 3.64 -16.74
N LEU A 308 -19.24 4.79 -16.17
CA LEU A 308 -20.20 5.70 -15.53
C LEU A 308 -20.43 6.99 -16.33
N THR A 309 -20.03 7.03 -17.60
CA THR A 309 -20.24 8.19 -18.49
C THR A 309 -21.71 8.60 -18.55
N ASP A 310 -22.65 7.65 -18.51
CA ASP A 310 -24.10 7.92 -18.57
C ASP A 310 -24.71 8.40 -17.24
N TYR A 311 -23.94 8.37 -16.14
CA TYR A 311 -24.40 8.72 -14.79
C TYR A 311 -23.66 9.97 -14.26
N PRO A 312 -24.03 11.17 -14.72
CA PRO A 312 -23.33 12.40 -14.39
C PRO A 312 -23.31 12.67 -12.89
N GLY A 313 -22.13 12.93 -12.33
CA GLY A 313 -21.89 13.15 -10.91
C GLY A 313 -21.21 11.97 -10.21
N LEU A 314 -21.39 10.73 -10.68
CA LEU A 314 -20.76 9.54 -10.06
C LEU A 314 -19.24 9.46 -10.29
N PRO A 315 -18.70 9.74 -11.50
CA PRO A 315 -17.26 9.89 -11.69
C PRO A 315 -16.65 10.95 -10.76
N GLY A 316 -17.23 12.16 -10.71
CA GLY A 316 -16.73 13.23 -9.84
C GLY A 316 -16.71 12.82 -8.36
N LEU A 317 -17.65 11.98 -7.98
CA LEU A 317 -17.81 11.46 -6.63
C LEU A 317 -16.84 10.33 -6.28
N PHE A 318 -16.43 9.53 -7.26
CA PHE A 318 -15.32 8.58 -7.12
C PHE A 318 -13.99 9.33 -7.01
N PHE A 319 -13.75 10.32 -7.87
CA PHE A 319 -12.50 11.08 -7.81
C PHE A 319 -12.38 11.77 -6.48
N ALA A 320 -13.45 12.43 -6.01
CA ALA A 320 -13.36 13.04 -4.72
C ALA A 320 -13.34 12.05 -3.54
N SER A 321 -13.58 10.79 -3.88
CA SER A 321 -13.37 9.65 -3.04
C SER A 321 -11.89 9.35 -2.73
N VAL A 322 -11.10 9.33 -3.77
CA VAL A 322 -9.69 8.93 -3.70
C VAL A 322 -8.86 9.87 -2.85
N TYR A 323 -9.19 11.16 -2.90
CA TYR A 323 -8.38 12.13 -2.20
C TYR A 323 -8.79 12.37 -0.75
N SER A 324 -10.04 12.20 -0.32
CA SER A 324 -10.35 12.40 1.10
C SER A 324 -9.58 11.39 1.95
N GLY A 325 -9.43 10.16 1.46
CA GLY A 325 -8.52 9.19 2.07
C GLY A 325 -7.07 9.67 2.05
N SER A 326 -6.60 10.21 0.92
CA SER A 326 -5.24 10.74 0.87
C SER A 326 -5.02 11.89 1.86
N LEU A 327 -6.00 12.80 2.00
CA LEU A 327 -5.98 13.89 2.95
C LEU A 327 -6.00 13.44 4.41
N SER A 328 -6.81 12.44 4.77
CA SER A 328 -6.84 11.92 6.13
C SER A 328 -5.48 11.33 6.52
N THR A 329 -4.82 10.64 5.59
CA THR A 329 -3.46 10.10 5.75
C THR A 329 -2.41 11.21 5.86
N VAL A 330 -2.47 12.20 4.97
CA VAL A 330 -1.53 13.35 4.93
C VAL A 330 -1.64 14.19 6.19
N SER A 331 -2.86 14.55 6.60
CA SER A 331 -3.12 15.35 7.81
C SER A 331 -2.57 14.65 9.06
N SER A 332 -2.81 13.34 9.18
CA SER A 332 -2.31 12.53 10.28
C SER A 332 -0.79 12.47 10.32
N SER A 333 -0.16 12.34 9.14
CA SER A 333 1.30 12.29 8.99
C SER A 333 1.95 13.63 9.34
N ILE A 334 1.39 14.74 8.85
CA ILE A 334 1.86 16.10 9.16
C ILE A 334 1.74 16.40 10.66
N ASN A 335 0.61 16.04 11.28
CA ASN A 335 0.43 16.23 12.72
C ASN A 335 1.43 15.41 13.54
N ALA A 336 1.69 14.16 13.14
CA ALA A 336 2.68 13.32 13.78
C ALA A 336 4.11 13.87 13.62
N LEU A 337 4.47 14.36 12.43
CA LEU A 337 5.74 15.03 12.15
C LEU A 337 5.95 16.27 13.03
N ALA A 338 4.93 17.12 13.11
CA ALA A 338 4.95 18.32 13.95
C ALA A 338 5.10 17.95 15.44
N ALA A 339 4.29 16.99 15.93
CA ALA A 339 4.32 16.55 17.32
C ALA A 339 5.68 15.96 17.72
N VAL A 340 6.23 15.06 16.90
CA VAL A 340 7.51 14.41 17.16
C VAL A 340 8.66 15.42 17.11
N THR A 341 8.64 16.35 16.16
CA THR A 341 9.68 17.40 16.08
C THR A 341 9.67 18.30 17.31
N LEU A 342 8.47 18.67 17.75
CA LEU A 342 8.25 19.52 18.92
C LEU A 342 8.73 18.84 20.21
N GLU A 343 8.39 17.57 20.41
CA GLU A 343 8.76 16.80 21.61
C GLU A 343 10.23 16.38 21.63
N ASP A 344 10.79 15.95 20.50
CA ASP A 344 12.10 15.31 20.48
C ASP A 344 13.24 16.31 20.20
N PHE A 345 12.97 17.42 19.51
CA PHE A 345 14.00 18.41 19.13
C PHE A 345 13.83 19.79 19.74
N ILE A 346 12.63 20.22 20.13
CA ILE A 346 12.41 21.61 20.56
C ILE A 346 12.30 21.68 22.09
N LYS A 347 11.31 20.98 22.66
CA LYS A 347 11.08 20.94 24.12
C LYS A 347 12.31 20.59 24.96
N PRO A 348 13.20 19.66 24.56
CA PRO A 348 14.36 19.31 25.37
C PRO A 348 15.39 20.44 25.53
N TYR A 349 15.35 21.48 24.69
CA TYR A 349 16.30 22.59 24.71
C TYR A 349 15.66 23.94 25.04
N THR A 350 14.32 24.00 25.16
CA THR A 350 13.59 25.25 25.39
C THR A 350 12.47 25.05 26.40
N ASN A 351 12.36 25.96 27.38
CA ASN A 351 11.27 25.95 28.35
C ASN A 351 10.28 27.06 27.98
N MET A 352 9.42 26.79 27.00
CA MET A 352 8.48 27.77 26.43
C MET A 352 7.07 27.62 27.00
N SER A 353 6.31 28.72 27.01
CA SER A 353 4.87 28.71 27.34
C SER A 353 4.09 27.86 26.34
N GLU A 354 3.03 27.19 26.81
CA GLU A 354 2.13 26.37 25.97
C GLU A 354 1.58 27.10 24.74
N LYS A 355 1.34 28.42 24.84
CA LYS A 355 0.86 29.22 23.69
C LYS A 355 1.90 29.30 22.57
N HIS A 356 3.18 29.47 22.91
CA HIS A 356 4.25 29.51 21.92
C HIS A 356 4.45 28.13 21.28
N LEU A 357 4.39 27.08 22.10
CA LEU A 357 4.49 25.70 21.65
C LEU A 357 3.37 25.34 20.65
N PHE A 358 2.14 25.80 20.90
CA PHE A 358 1.01 25.64 20.00
C PHE A 358 1.24 26.31 18.63
N TRP A 359 1.66 27.58 18.62
CA TRP A 359 1.95 28.31 17.37
C TRP A 359 3.12 27.70 16.60
N MET A 360 4.15 27.22 17.31
CA MET A 360 5.27 26.49 16.70
C MET A 360 4.81 25.18 16.05
N SER A 361 3.94 24.42 16.72
CA SER A 361 3.35 23.20 16.13
C SER A 361 2.59 23.50 14.83
N LYS A 362 1.80 24.59 14.78
CA LYS A 362 1.13 25.04 13.55
C LYS A 362 2.12 25.43 12.45
N GLY A 363 3.19 26.14 12.79
CA GLY A 363 4.27 26.50 11.86
C GLY A 363 4.99 25.26 11.29
N LEU A 364 5.29 24.28 12.14
CA LEU A 364 5.88 23.01 11.72
C LEU A 364 4.95 22.21 10.81
N SER A 365 3.66 22.15 11.11
CA SER A 365 2.68 21.49 10.25
C SER A 365 2.63 22.12 8.86
N PHE A 366 2.68 23.45 8.77
CA PHE A 366 2.75 24.15 7.48
C PHE A 366 4.05 23.82 6.72
N PHE A 367 5.20 23.88 7.40
CA PHE A 367 6.49 23.55 6.82
C PHE A 367 6.53 22.11 6.27
N TYR A 368 6.12 21.12 7.06
CA TYR A 368 6.07 19.73 6.61
C TYR A 368 5.04 19.51 5.49
N GLY A 369 3.94 20.26 5.46
CA GLY A 369 3.01 20.25 4.34
C GLY A 369 3.68 20.62 3.02
N VAL A 370 4.42 21.74 2.98
CA VAL A 370 5.17 22.17 1.78
C VAL A 370 6.23 21.14 1.37
N LEU A 371 6.93 20.56 2.36
CA LEU A 371 7.96 19.56 2.11
C LEU A 371 7.39 18.27 1.50
N CYS A 372 6.27 17.75 2.04
CA CYS A 372 5.60 16.56 1.52
C CYS A 372 5.06 16.78 0.10
N ILE A 373 4.53 17.98 -0.21
CA ILE A 373 4.09 18.34 -1.58
C ILE A 373 5.29 18.29 -2.54
N THR A 374 6.43 18.85 -2.14
CA THR A 374 7.66 18.84 -2.95
C THR A 374 8.11 17.41 -3.25
N MET A 375 7.99 16.50 -2.27
CA MET A 375 8.31 15.08 -2.44
C MET A 375 7.32 14.33 -3.36
N GLY A 376 6.09 14.81 -3.52
CA GLY A 376 5.14 14.26 -4.48
C GLY A 376 5.65 14.28 -5.93
N ARG A 377 6.47 15.27 -6.29
CA ARG A 377 7.14 15.31 -7.61
C ARG A 377 8.19 14.21 -7.76
N LEU A 378 8.88 13.84 -6.68
CA LEU A 378 9.83 12.72 -6.73
C LEU A 378 9.11 11.38 -6.84
N ALA A 379 7.92 11.25 -6.23
CA ALA A 379 7.12 10.04 -6.33
C ALA A 379 6.68 9.72 -7.78
N SER A 380 6.51 10.73 -8.66
CA SER A 380 6.10 10.50 -10.05
C SER A 380 7.14 9.77 -10.90
N VAL A 381 8.41 9.75 -10.47
CA VAL A 381 9.49 9.01 -11.16
C VAL A 381 9.80 7.65 -10.53
N MET A 382 9.11 7.26 -9.44
CA MET A 382 9.39 6.02 -8.69
C MET A 382 8.66 4.77 -9.22
N GLY A 383 7.93 4.87 -10.34
CA GLY A 383 7.16 3.76 -10.91
C GLY A 383 5.81 3.56 -10.19
N GLY A 384 5.38 2.30 -10.03
CA GLY A 384 4.09 1.97 -9.41
C GLY A 384 4.00 2.41 -7.95
N MET A 385 2.90 3.08 -7.58
CA MET A 385 2.79 3.76 -6.29
C MET A 385 2.86 2.81 -5.10
N MET A 386 2.18 1.66 -5.18
CA MET A 386 2.21 0.66 -4.10
C MET A 386 3.62 0.12 -3.88
N GLN A 387 4.35 -0.15 -4.96
CA GLN A 387 5.73 -0.66 -4.87
C GLN A 387 6.66 0.35 -4.20
N ALA A 388 6.57 1.63 -4.60
CA ALA A 388 7.34 2.70 -3.98
C ALA A 388 7.03 2.82 -2.47
N GLY A 389 5.74 2.76 -2.09
CA GLY A 389 5.31 2.84 -0.70
C GLY A 389 5.81 1.67 0.17
N VAL A 390 5.77 0.45 -0.37
CA VAL A 390 6.28 -0.76 0.31
C VAL A 390 7.81 -0.70 0.47
N ILE A 391 8.55 -0.23 -0.53
CA ILE A 391 10.02 -0.07 -0.43
C ILE A 391 10.39 0.93 0.67
N VAL A 392 9.79 2.13 0.66
CA VAL A 392 10.06 3.16 1.68
C VAL A 392 9.74 2.64 3.08
N SER A 393 8.59 1.96 3.23
CA SER A 393 8.16 1.39 4.50
C SER A 393 9.05 0.24 4.96
N GLY A 394 9.52 -0.62 4.05
CA GLY A 394 10.39 -1.74 4.37
C GLY A 394 11.81 -1.31 4.76
N VAL A 395 12.40 -0.38 3.99
CA VAL A 395 13.77 0.10 4.19
C VAL A 395 13.96 0.72 5.57
N ILE A 396 13.04 1.60 5.97
CA ILE A 396 13.16 2.37 7.21
C ILE A 396 12.35 1.74 8.33
N GLY A 397 11.12 1.32 8.03
CA GLY A 397 10.20 0.77 9.01
C GLY A 397 10.62 -0.59 9.55
N GLY A 398 11.24 -1.46 8.74
CA GLY A 398 11.73 -2.76 9.20
C GLY A 398 12.78 -2.66 10.33
N PRO A 399 13.88 -1.90 10.14
CA PRO A 399 14.87 -1.68 11.18
C PRO A 399 14.31 -0.97 12.43
N LEU A 400 13.41 0.00 12.25
CA LEU A 400 12.71 0.65 13.38
C LEU A 400 11.85 -0.34 14.16
N LEU A 401 11.07 -1.18 13.47
CA LEU A 401 10.29 -2.23 14.12
C LEU A 401 11.18 -3.20 14.88
N GLY A 402 12.30 -3.62 14.29
CA GLY A 402 13.30 -4.46 14.95
C GLY A 402 13.82 -3.83 16.25
N LEU A 403 14.11 -2.53 16.23
CA LEU A 403 14.56 -1.78 17.40
C LEU A 403 13.50 -1.73 18.52
N PHE A 404 12.25 -1.39 18.21
CA PHE A 404 11.17 -1.38 19.20
C PHE A 404 10.90 -2.79 19.76
N THR A 405 10.85 -3.80 18.89
CA THR A 405 10.63 -5.19 19.28
C THR A 405 11.75 -5.69 20.20
N LEU A 406 13.01 -5.38 19.87
CA LEU A 406 14.18 -5.68 20.71
C LEU A 406 14.07 -5.00 22.08
N GLY A 407 13.69 -3.73 22.12
CA GLY A 407 13.50 -3.00 23.38
C GLY A 407 12.43 -3.62 24.28
N ILE A 408 11.30 -4.02 23.70
CA ILE A 408 10.11 -4.50 24.42
C ILE A 408 10.29 -5.94 24.89
N LEU A 409 10.78 -6.83 24.02
CA LEU A 409 10.82 -8.28 24.29
C LEU A 409 12.15 -8.75 24.89
N CYS A 410 13.26 -8.04 24.67
CA CYS A 410 14.57 -8.48 25.13
C CYS A 410 15.07 -7.60 26.30
N PRO A 411 14.92 -8.05 27.56
CA PRO A 411 15.41 -7.30 28.72
C PRO A 411 16.93 -7.16 28.74
N LEU A 412 17.65 -8.11 28.12
CA LEU A 412 19.12 -8.13 28.04
C LEU A 412 19.70 -7.13 27.01
N ALA A 413 18.86 -6.52 26.17
CA ALA A 413 19.33 -5.62 25.13
C ALA A 413 19.94 -4.33 25.73
N ASN A 414 21.09 -3.92 25.18
CA ASN A 414 21.80 -2.70 25.57
C ASN A 414 21.79 -1.67 24.44
N SER A 415 22.10 -0.41 24.76
CA SER A 415 22.02 0.71 23.81
C SER A 415 23.00 0.61 22.65
N LYS A 416 24.18 0.01 22.86
CA LYS A 416 25.18 -0.19 21.79
C LYS A 416 24.69 -1.22 20.77
N GLY A 417 24.17 -2.35 21.24
CA GLY A 417 23.59 -3.41 20.40
C GLY A 417 22.35 -2.94 19.65
N ALA A 418 21.49 -2.14 20.31
CA ALA A 418 20.34 -1.50 19.68
C ALA A 418 20.74 -0.57 18.53
N LEU A 419 21.74 0.29 18.75
CA LEU A 419 22.23 1.23 17.73
C LEU A 419 22.94 0.49 16.58
N SER A 420 23.80 -0.47 16.89
CA SER A 420 24.47 -1.27 15.86
C SER A 420 23.47 -2.05 15.02
N GLY A 421 22.45 -2.66 15.66
CA GLY A 421 21.39 -3.39 14.98
C GLY A 421 20.55 -2.51 14.07
N LEU A 422 20.20 -1.29 14.52
CA LEU A 422 19.48 -0.31 13.70
C LEU A 422 20.30 0.09 12.46
N VAL A 423 21.58 0.44 12.63
CA VAL A 423 22.46 0.84 11.53
C VAL A 423 22.71 -0.31 10.56
N SER A 424 23.04 -1.51 11.05
CA SER A 424 23.24 -2.68 10.20
C SER A 424 21.96 -3.11 9.47
N GLY A 425 20.81 -2.99 10.14
CA GLY A 425 19.50 -3.28 9.55
C GLY A 425 19.17 -2.31 8.44
N LEU A 426 19.37 -1.01 8.64
CA LEU A 426 19.20 0.00 7.59
C LEU A 426 20.11 -0.25 6.39
N ALA A 427 21.39 -0.55 6.64
CA ALA A 427 22.34 -0.86 5.59
C ALA A 427 21.91 -2.09 4.77
N ALA A 428 21.54 -3.18 5.45
CA ALA A 428 21.06 -4.39 4.79
C ALA A 428 19.79 -4.14 3.98
N SER A 429 18.79 -3.45 4.54
CA SER A 429 17.54 -3.15 3.83
C SER A 429 17.75 -2.22 2.63
N LEU A 430 18.66 -1.24 2.75
CA LEU A 430 19.06 -0.37 1.64
C LEU A 430 19.76 -1.16 0.53
N CYS A 431 20.71 -2.03 0.89
CA CYS A 431 21.39 -2.89 -0.09
C CYS A 431 20.39 -3.74 -0.88
N VAL A 432 19.49 -4.45 -0.19
CA VAL A 432 18.46 -5.28 -0.84
C VAL A 432 17.55 -4.44 -1.75
N SER A 433 17.18 -3.23 -1.32
CA SER A 433 16.28 -2.36 -2.11
C SER A 433 16.97 -1.77 -3.33
N LEU A 434 18.26 -1.40 -3.21
CA LEU A 434 19.06 -0.94 -4.35
C LEU A 434 19.31 -2.07 -5.35
N GLU A 435 19.57 -3.30 -4.87
CA GLU A 435 19.70 -4.48 -5.73
C GLU A 435 18.40 -4.75 -6.50
N ALA A 436 17.24 -4.62 -5.84
CA ALA A 436 15.94 -4.79 -6.48
C ALA A 436 15.65 -3.71 -7.55
N LEU A 437 16.15 -2.49 -7.36
CA LEU A 437 16.04 -1.40 -8.34
C LEU A 437 16.99 -1.59 -9.54
N MET A 438 18.22 -2.06 -9.28
CA MET A 438 19.24 -2.27 -10.32
C MET A 438 19.00 -3.52 -11.15
N TYR A 439 18.49 -4.59 -10.53
CA TYR A 439 18.23 -5.88 -11.16
C TYR A 439 16.75 -6.25 -11.03
N PRO A 440 15.88 -5.68 -11.89
CA PRO A 440 14.45 -5.96 -11.83
C PRO A 440 14.16 -7.44 -12.06
N SER A 441 13.22 -7.99 -11.27
CA SER A 441 12.83 -9.40 -11.34
C SER A 441 12.27 -9.77 -12.72
N PRO A 442 12.70 -10.91 -13.31
CA PRO A 442 12.19 -11.33 -14.61
C PRO A 442 10.69 -11.67 -14.53
N PRO A 443 9.95 -11.61 -15.66
CA PRO A 443 8.51 -11.92 -15.71
C PRO A 443 8.16 -13.30 -15.16
N THR A 444 9.10 -14.24 -15.28
CA THR A 444 8.95 -15.59 -14.71
C THR A 444 8.84 -15.59 -13.20
N MET A 445 9.40 -14.60 -12.49
CA MET A 445 9.35 -14.44 -11.03
C MET A 445 8.15 -13.62 -10.56
N THR A 446 7.73 -12.61 -11.32
CA THR A 446 6.58 -11.75 -11.00
C THR A 446 5.24 -12.37 -11.37
N ARG A 447 5.19 -13.28 -12.36
CA ARG A 447 3.98 -13.99 -12.83
C ARG A 447 2.77 -13.05 -13.03
N PRO A 448 2.88 -12.03 -13.91
CA PRO A 448 1.72 -11.21 -14.25
C PRO A 448 0.63 -12.07 -14.92
N LEU A 449 -0.64 -11.69 -14.77
CA LEU A 449 -1.74 -12.31 -15.50
C LEU A 449 -1.58 -12.06 -17.00
N SER A 450 -2.10 -12.98 -17.82
CA SER A 450 -2.08 -12.85 -19.27
C SER A 450 -3.10 -11.80 -19.72
N LEU A 451 -2.61 -10.66 -20.19
CA LEU A 451 -3.39 -9.58 -20.77
C LEU A 451 -3.22 -9.58 -22.29
N THR A 452 -4.28 -9.23 -23.03
CA THR A 452 -4.26 -9.20 -24.50
C THR A 452 -4.82 -7.88 -25.05
N THR A 453 -4.34 -7.47 -26.21
CA THR A 453 -4.82 -6.28 -26.95
C THR A 453 -5.61 -6.66 -28.20
N GLU A 454 -5.86 -7.96 -28.43
CA GLU A 454 -6.49 -8.46 -29.67
C GLU A 454 -7.95 -7.99 -29.82
N GLY A 455 -8.62 -7.68 -28.70
CA GLY A 455 -9.97 -7.12 -28.71
C GLY A 455 -10.05 -5.60 -28.85
N CYS A 456 -8.91 -4.89 -28.92
CA CYS A 456 -8.91 -3.42 -29.00
C CYS A 456 -9.07 -2.93 -30.45
N ASN A 457 -10.30 -2.66 -30.88
CA ASN A 457 -10.57 -1.99 -32.17
C ASN A 457 -10.54 -0.47 -32.02
N PHE A 458 -9.36 0.13 -32.23
CA PHE A 458 -9.21 1.58 -32.30
C PHE A 458 -9.68 2.11 -33.67
N THR A 459 -10.81 2.82 -33.72
CA THR A 459 -11.09 3.71 -34.85
C THR A 459 -10.36 5.02 -34.63
N THR A 460 -9.27 5.23 -35.35
CA THR A 460 -8.51 6.50 -35.35
C THR A 460 -9.32 7.58 -36.08
N THR A 461 -10.33 8.13 -35.42
CA THR A 461 -11.01 9.34 -35.89
C THR A 461 -10.85 10.42 -34.84
N HIS A 462 -9.65 11.02 -34.76
CA HIS A 462 -9.49 12.47 -34.64
C HIS A 462 -8.05 12.86 -35.04
N SER A 463 -7.99 13.71 -36.04
CA SER A 463 -6.83 14.38 -36.59
C SER A 463 -6.04 15.17 -35.53
N LEU A 464 -4.96 14.59 -35.02
CA LEU A 464 -3.89 15.37 -34.38
C LEU A 464 -2.92 15.83 -35.48
N ASN A 465 -3.25 16.97 -36.09
CA ASN A 465 -2.29 17.78 -36.84
C ASN A 465 -1.27 18.34 -35.83
N TRP A 466 -0.20 17.59 -35.55
CA TRP A 466 1.01 18.13 -34.95
C TRP A 466 2.02 18.39 -36.05
N THR A 467 1.98 19.61 -36.58
CA THR A 467 3.07 20.15 -37.39
C THR A 467 4.22 20.48 -36.46
N THR A 468 5.25 19.62 -36.38
CA THR A 468 6.66 20.07 -36.29
C THR A 468 7.64 18.92 -36.56
N THR A 469 8.23 18.98 -37.75
CA THR A 469 9.62 18.67 -38.14
C THR A 469 10.53 17.91 -37.15
N ALA A 470 10.86 16.67 -37.47
CA ALA A 470 12.24 16.15 -37.58
C ALA A 470 12.25 14.81 -38.36
N LEU A 471 13.27 14.64 -39.21
CA LEU A 471 13.44 13.64 -40.29
C LEU A 471 13.83 12.22 -39.79
N PRO A 472 13.70 11.18 -40.66
CA PRO A 472 13.49 9.78 -40.29
C PRO A 472 14.79 8.96 -40.19
N THR A 473 14.75 7.83 -39.48
CA THR A 473 15.65 6.71 -39.81
C THR A 473 14.98 5.35 -39.59
N GLU A 474 14.62 4.78 -40.74
CA GLU A 474 14.55 3.37 -41.14
C GLU A 474 13.72 2.34 -40.36
N SER A 475 12.72 1.87 -41.10
CA SER A 475 11.99 0.62 -40.99
C SER A 475 12.89 -0.62 -41.10
N SER A 476 12.69 -1.60 -40.22
CA SER A 476 12.96 -3.00 -40.54
C SER A 476 11.71 -3.84 -40.36
N SER A 477 11.09 -4.16 -41.50
CA SER A 477 10.04 -5.14 -41.71
C SER A 477 10.44 -6.53 -41.18
N ILE A 478 9.59 -7.15 -40.35
CA ILE A 478 9.67 -8.59 -40.10
C ILE A 478 8.61 -9.26 -40.98
N THR A 479 9.10 -9.84 -42.08
CA THR A 479 8.40 -10.78 -42.95
C THR A 479 8.29 -12.15 -42.26
N THR A 480 7.19 -12.83 -42.53
CA THR A 480 6.83 -14.19 -42.09
C THR A 480 7.70 -15.31 -42.71
N ALA A 481 7.70 -16.45 -41.99
CA ALA A 481 8.07 -17.84 -42.35
C ALA A 481 9.48 -18.34 -41.97
N PRO A 482 9.72 -19.67 -41.83
CA PRO A 482 8.95 -20.74 -41.18
C PRO A 482 9.81 -21.53 -40.13
N LEU A 483 9.19 -22.49 -39.43
CA LEU A 483 9.78 -23.44 -38.47
C LEU A 483 11.10 -24.08 -38.94
N GLN A 484 12.20 -23.91 -38.18
CA GLN A 484 13.38 -24.79 -38.24
C GLN A 484 14.09 -24.96 -36.88
N ASN A 485 14.07 -26.21 -36.41
CA ASN A 485 14.94 -26.91 -35.44
C ASN A 485 16.03 -26.10 -34.70
N SER A 486 15.82 -25.90 -33.38
CA SER A 486 16.81 -25.32 -32.46
C SER A 486 17.16 -26.23 -31.26
N ASP A 487 17.16 -27.56 -31.43
CA ASP A 487 17.52 -28.50 -30.35
C ASP A 487 19.02 -28.83 -30.23
N ASN A 488 19.87 -28.35 -31.15
CA ASN A 488 21.29 -28.74 -31.18
C ASN A 488 22.27 -27.75 -30.54
N LYS A 489 21.82 -26.58 -30.04
CA LYS A 489 22.71 -25.59 -29.39
C LYS A 489 22.82 -25.76 -27.86
N TYR A 490 21.86 -26.43 -27.21
CA TYR A 490 21.88 -26.68 -25.76
C TYR A 490 22.74 -27.88 -25.33
N LYS A 491 22.95 -28.89 -26.19
CA LYS A 491 23.80 -30.05 -25.89
C LYS A 491 25.31 -29.75 -25.90
N LYS A 492 25.76 -28.69 -26.59
CA LYS A 492 27.20 -28.34 -26.66
C LYS A 492 27.73 -27.59 -25.42
N LYS A 493 26.89 -26.84 -24.68
CA LYS A 493 27.32 -26.15 -23.45
C LYS A 493 27.42 -27.05 -22.21
N LYS A 494 26.65 -28.15 -22.13
CA LYS A 494 26.75 -29.12 -21.03
C LYS A 494 27.99 -30.01 -21.09
N LYS A 495 28.59 -30.20 -22.28
CA LYS A 495 29.78 -31.06 -22.47
C LYS A 495 31.10 -30.37 -22.09
N LYS A 496 31.14 -29.03 -21.99
CA LYS A 496 32.35 -28.26 -21.66
C LYS A 496 32.56 -28.00 -20.15
N LYS A 497 31.58 -28.31 -19.29
CA LYS A 497 31.66 -28.12 -17.83
C LYS A 497 32.00 -29.41 -17.05
N LYS A 498 32.16 -30.56 -17.72
CA LYS A 498 32.41 -31.86 -17.08
C LYS A 498 33.88 -32.32 -17.08
N THR A 499 34.83 -31.47 -17.48
CA THR A 499 36.26 -31.85 -17.63
C THR A 499 37.19 -31.20 -16.61
N THR A 500 36.68 -30.63 -15.52
CA THR A 500 37.55 -30.04 -14.48
C THR A 500 36.99 -30.29 -13.08
N LEU A 501 36.94 -31.56 -12.66
CA LEU A 501 37.15 -31.97 -11.28
C LEU A 501 37.17 -33.51 -11.23
N GLY A 502 38.37 -34.06 -11.19
CA GLY A 502 38.59 -35.46 -10.84
C GLY A 502 39.84 -35.53 -9.98
N MET A 503 39.68 -35.82 -8.68
CA MET A 503 40.68 -36.50 -7.88
C MET A 503 40.06 -37.05 -6.59
N ALA A 504 40.00 -38.39 -6.52
CA ALA A 504 40.05 -39.32 -5.37
C ALA A 504 39.02 -39.16 -4.22
N MET A 505 38.40 -40.18 -3.63
CA MET A 505 38.89 -41.54 -3.32
C MET A 505 37.77 -42.60 -3.40
N THR A 506 38.23 -43.81 -3.71
CA THR A 506 37.54 -45.11 -3.85
C THR A 506 37.36 -45.81 -2.50
N ILE A 507 36.27 -46.57 -2.33
CA ILE A 507 36.04 -47.90 -1.68
C ILE A 507 34.52 -48.14 -1.84
N GLY A 508 33.92 -49.24 -2.34
CA GLY A 508 34.35 -50.58 -2.69
C GLY A 508 33.44 -51.63 -2.02
N ARG A 509 32.49 -52.22 -2.78
CA ARG A 509 31.69 -53.47 -2.55
C ARG A 509 30.63 -53.48 -1.41
N SER A 510 29.35 -53.76 -1.69
CA SER A 510 28.66 -55.05 -1.97
C SER A 510 28.55 -55.97 -0.75
N THR A 511 27.32 -56.20 -0.26
CA THR A 511 26.63 -57.50 -0.10
C THR A 511 25.30 -57.35 0.63
N ASP A 512 24.30 -58.06 0.13
CA ASP A 512 23.03 -58.39 0.79
C ASP A 512 23.24 -59.16 2.11
N ASP A 513 22.47 -58.87 3.16
CA ASP A 513 21.73 -59.90 3.90
C ASP A 513 20.66 -59.28 4.84
N PRO A 514 19.48 -59.91 5.01
CA PRO A 514 18.34 -59.39 5.75
C PRO A 514 18.25 -60.01 7.15
N LYS A 515 18.06 -59.17 8.18
CA LYS A 515 17.38 -59.46 9.46
C LYS A 515 17.70 -58.35 10.45
N LEU A 516 16.74 -57.48 10.71
CA LEU A 516 16.19 -57.25 12.06
C LEU A 516 15.05 -56.21 11.94
N ARG A 517 13.84 -56.76 11.82
CA ARG A 517 12.66 -56.31 12.58
C ARG A 517 13.09 -56.15 14.05
N ASP A 518 12.70 -55.15 14.82
CA ASP A 518 11.38 -54.61 15.07
C ASP A 518 11.53 -53.20 15.67
N PHE A 519 10.65 -52.27 15.30
CA PHE A 519 9.76 -51.60 16.25
C PHE A 519 8.72 -50.81 15.45
N TYR A 520 7.50 -51.38 15.35
CA TYR A 520 6.16 -50.77 15.17
C TYR A 520 6.06 -49.52 14.26
N GLY A 521 5.44 -49.53 13.07
CA GLY A 521 4.05 -49.93 12.77
C GLY A 521 3.07 -48.90 13.36
N PHE A 522 2.12 -48.24 12.69
CA PHE A 522 1.44 -48.34 11.38
C PHE A 522 0.71 -46.95 11.25
N HIS A 523 0.77 -46.20 10.14
CA HIS A 523 -0.13 -46.25 8.98
C HIS A 523 -1.64 -46.09 9.39
N ILE A 524 -2.43 -45.07 8.98
CA ILE A 524 -3.20 -45.04 7.69
C ILE A 524 -4.31 -43.94 7.73
N ILE A 525 -4.38 -43.10 6.67
CA ILE A 525 -5.55 -42.67 5.84
C ILE A 525 -6.65 -41.81 6.53
N PHE A 526 -7.05 -40.64 5.99
CA PHE A 526 -8.03 -40.53 4.90
C PHE A 526 -7.97 -39.22 4.12
N ASN A 527 -8.09 -39.38 2.79
CA ASN A 527 -8.55 -38.41 1.83
C ASN A 527 -9.90 -38.96 1.30
N ALA A 528 -10.96 -38.16 1.39
CA ALA A 528 -12.20 -38.26 0.62
C ALA A 528 -12.91 -36.89 0.72
#